data_AF-A0A914TT73-F1
#
_entry.id   AF-A0A914TT73-F1
#
_cell.length_a   1.000
_cell.length_b   1.000
_cell.length_c   1.000
_cell.angle_alpha   90.00
_cell.angle_beta   90.00
_cell.angle_gamma   90.00
#
_symmetry.space_group_name_H-M   'P 1'
#
loop_
_entity.id
_entity.type
_entity.pdbx_description
1 polymer ?
#
loop_
_entity_poly.entity_id
_entity_poly.type
_entity_poly.pdbx_seq_one_letter_code
_entity_poly.pdbx_strand_id
1 'polypeptide(L)'
;MEHEESTEFAKPDFINGRFGNPKSFTNWKGLPSPKDIFLWKAWENNYSKIPKEEILEKTLPVTTPEFDLKSDLSATWLGHATVFVHLEGINFITDPVFAERASPSSYFGPRRYRKPPCKFDDLPKIHIGVISHNHYDHLDAAAVARISELNPEMTWFVPLELKSYMDTLVCGAKVVEKNW
;
A
#
# COMPACT_ATOMS: atom_id res chain seq x y z
N MET A 1 33.28 28.39 16.92
CA MET A 1 32.96 28.40 15.49
C MET A 1 31.87 27.37 15.34
N GLU A 2 30.63 27.82 15.38
CA GLU A 2 29.44 26.96 15.39
C GLU A 2 29.27 26.40 13.97
N HIS A 3 29.24 25.07 13.86
CA HIS A 3 28.78 24.42 12.64
C HIS A 3 27.25 24.46 12.64
N GLU A 4 26.66 25.40 11.90
CA GLU A 4 25.28 25.27 11.45
C GLU A 4 25.21 24.08 10.48
N GLU A 5 24.85 22.90 10.97
CA GLU A 5 24.27 21.87 10.13
C GLU A 5 22.90 22.38 9.68
N SER A 6 22.80 22.82 8.42
CA SER A 6 21.51 23.06 7.79
C SER A 6 20.79 21.72 7.64
N THR A 7 19.94 21.38 8.60
CA THR A 7 19.06 20.21 8.56
C THR A 7 17.88 20.44 7.61
N GLU A 8 18.13 20.99 6.42
CA GLU A 8 17.10 21.09 5.39
C GLU A 8 17.13 19.79 4.58
N PHE A 9 16.15 18.93 4.80
CA PHE A 9 15.98 17.72 3.99
C PHE A 9 15.97 18.09 2.51
N ALA A 10 16.71 17.33 1.69
CA ALA A 10 16.77 17.56 0.26
C ALA A 10 15.36 17.50 -0.35
N LYS A 11 14.89 18.63 -0.87
CA LYS A 11 13.56 18.77 -1.47
C LYS A 11 13.56 18.14 -2.88
N PRO A 12 12.49 17.43 -3.27
CA PRO A 12 12.38 16.89 -4.62
C PRO A 12 12.39 18.01 -5.67
N ASP A 13 12.99 17.73 -6.83
CA ASP A 13 13.12 18.68 -7.92
C ASP A 13 11.84 18.69 -8.77
N PHE A 14 11.10 19.81 -8.81
CA PHE A 14 9.95 19.95 -9.71
C PHE A 14 10.40 20.45 -11.09
N ILE A 15 10.37 19.56 -12.08
CA ILE A 15 10.83 19.85 -13.45
C ILE A 15 9.73 19.41 -14.42
N ASN A 16 9.25 20.34 -15.26
CA ASN A 16 8.25 20.09 -16.30
C ASN A 16 6.97 19.39 -15.82
N GLY A 17 6.45 19.77 -14.65
CA GLY A 17 5.22 19.18 -14.11
C GLY A 17 5.42 17.86 -13.35
N ARG A 18 6.66 17.40 -13.18
CA ARG A 18 6.98 16.14 -12.47
C ARG A 18 7.96 16.40 -11.34
N PHE A 19 7.79 15.67 -10.23
CA PHE A 19 8.75 15.66 -9.14
C PHE A 19 9.78 14.56 -9.40
N GLY A 20 11.05 14.94 -9.43
CA GLY A 20 12.18 14.04 -9.47
C GLY A 20 12.83 13.93 -8.10
N ASN A 21 13.57 12.83 -7.90
CA ASN A 21 14.49 12.75 -6.77
C ASN A 21 15.45 13.94 -6.83
N PRO A 22 15.81 14.54 -5.69
CA PRO A 22 16.74 15.65 -5.67
C PRO A 22 18.06 15.25 -6.35
N LYS A 23 18.74 16.19 -6.99
CA LYS A 23 20.09 15.94 -7.56
C LYS A 23 21.09 15.34 -6.59
N SER A 24 20.90 15.52 -5.28
CA SER A 24 21.72 14.89 -4.22
C SER A 24 21.44 13.39 -4.03
N PHE A 25 20.35 12.85 -4.58
CA PHE A 25 19.99 11.43 -4.52
C PHE A 25 20.76 10.63 -5.58
N THR A 26 22.05 10.39 -5.34
CA THR A 26 22.96 9.65 -6.24
C THR A 26 23.09 8.16 -5.88
N ASN A 27 22.43 7.72 -4.81
CA ASN A 27 22.60 6.38 -4.23
C ASN A 27 21.78 5.28 -4.94
N TRP A 28 20.94 5.65 -5.92
CA TRP A 28 20.15 4.69 -6.68
C TRP A 28 21.03 3.91 -7.66
N LYS A 29 21.25 2.62 -7.38
CA LYS A 29 22.09 1.74 -8.21
C LYS A 29 21.31 1.02 -9.33
N GLY A 30 20.05 1.36 -9.55
CA GLY A 30 19.17 0.65 -10.47
C GLY A 30 18.53 -0.60 -9.87
N LEU A 31 17.92 -1.42 -10.73
CA LEU A 31 17.35 -2.70 -10.32
C LEU A 31 18.47 -3.66 -9.88
N PRO A 32 18.26 -4.44 -8.79
CA PRO A 32 19.25 -5.43 -8.35
C PRO A 32 19.49 -6.48 -9.43
N SER A 33 20.76 -6.77 -9.71
CA SER A 33 21.15 -7.82 -10.64
C SER A 33 20.89 -9.22 -10.05
N PRO A 34 20.89 -10.29 -10.86
CA PRO A 34 20.79 -11.66 -10.33
C PRO A 34 21.87 -11.99 -9.29
N LYS A 35 23.06 -11.38 -9.39
CA LYS A 35 24.13 -11.52 -8.38
C LYS A 35 23.78 -10.80 -7.08
N ASP A 36 23.18 -9.62 -7.16
CA ASP A 36 22.73 -8.88 -5.98
C ASP A 36 21.64 -9.65 -5.24
N ILE A 37 20.70 -10.26 -5.98
CA ILE A 37 19.67 -11.14 -5.41
C ILE A 37 20.29 -12.38 -4.75
N PHE A 38 21.30 -12.99 -5.38
CA PHE A 38 22.00 -14.14 -4.81
C PHE A 38 22.78 -13.78 -3.55
N LEU A 39 23.53 -12.67 -3.59
CA LEU A 39 24.28 -12.17 -2.44
C LEU A 39 23.35 -11.76 -1.30
N TRP A 40 22.23 -11.09 -1.61
CA TRP A 40 21.17 -10.79 -0.65
C TRP A 40 20.64 -12.08 -0.02
N LYS A 41 20.26 -13.09 -0.81
CA LYS A 41 19.81 -14.39 -0.26
C LYS A 41 20.88 -15.12 0.56
N ALA A 42 22.15 -15.01 0.21
CA ALA A 42 23.24 -15.75 0.83
C ALA A 42 23.80 -15.07 2.09
N TRP A 43 23.77 -13.75 2.15
CA TRP A 43 24.42 -12.94 3.20
C TRP A 43 23.48 -11.99 3.95
N GLU A 44 22.20 -11.92 3.60
CA GLU A 44 21.24 -11.27 4.48
C GLU A 44 21.10 -12.13 5.74
N ASN A 45 21.77 -11.70 6.80
CA ASN A 45 21.46 -12.14 8.14
C ASN A 45 19.98 -11.90 8.35
N ASN A 46 19.22 -12.99 8.53
CA ASN A 46 17.80 -12.93 8.79
C ASN A 46 17.58 -12.33 10.19
N TYR A 47 17.58 -10.99 10.30
CA TYR A 47 17.31 -10.26 11.55
C TYR A 47 15.82 -10.21 11.88
N SER A 48 14.99 -10.90 11.10
CA SER A 48 13.58 -11.12 11.38
C SER A 48 13.48 -12.06 12.60
N LYS A 49 13.67 -11.52 13.81
CA LYS A 49 13.25 -12.14 15.06
C LYS A 49 11.72 -12.13 15.11
N ILE A 50 11.09 -12.80 14.16
CA ILE A 50 9.64 -12.90 14.06
C ILE A 50 9.20 -13.72 15.26
N PRO A 51 8.35 -13.17 16.14
CA PRO A 51 7.82 -13.93 17.25
C PRO A 51 7.07 -15.17 16.75
N LYS A 52 7.05 -16.24 17.55
CA LYS A 52 6.21 -17.42 17.26
C LYS A 52 4.74 -17.00 17.15
N GLU A 53 3.96 -17.79 16.42
CA GLU A 53 2.53 -17.57 16.22
C GLU A 53 1.78 -17.30 17.53
N GLU A 54 2.05 -18.07 18.58
CA GLU A 54 1.45 -17.89 19.91
C GLU A 54 1.67 -16.50 20.51
N ILE A 55 2.86 -15.92 20.28
CA ILE A 55 3.18 -14.57 20.74
C ILE A 55 2.42 -13.57 19.87
N LEU A 56 2.38 -13.76 18.55
CA LEU A 56 1.67 -12.89 17.63
C LEU A 56 0.16 -12.88 17.89
N GLU A 57 -0.46 -14.02 18.18
CA GLU A 57 -1.87 -14.09 18.57
C GLU A 57 -2.16 -13.33 19.86
N LYS A 58 -1.19 -13.29 20.78
CA LYS A 58 -1.33 -12.55 22.04
C LYS A 58 -1.07 -11.05 21.89
N THR A 59 -0.08 -10.65 21.07
CA THR A 59 0.36 -9.26 20.96
C THR A 59 -0.29 -8.50 19.81
N LEU A 60 -0.68 -9.20 18.75
CA LEU A 60 -1.29 -8.67 17.52
C LEU A 60 -2.45 -9.58 17.09
N PRO A 61 -3.49 -9.76 17.94
CA PRO A 61 -4.64 -10.58 17.59
C PRO A 61 -5.34 -10.03 16.36
N VAL A 62 -5.74 -10.92 15.44
CA VAL A 62 -6.57 -10.55 14.28
C VAL A 62 -8.02 -10.73 14.65
N THR A 63 -8.73 -9.62 14.81
CA THR A 63 -10.17 -9.61 15.11
C THR A 63 -10.98 -9.37 13.85
N THR A 64 -12.13 -10.03 13.73
CA THR A 64 -13.12 -9.69 12.70
C THR A 64 -13.60 -8.25 12.91
N PRO A 65 -13.56 -7.40 11.88
CA PRO A 65 -13.94 -6.00 12.04
C PRO A 65 -15.46 -5.85 12.15
N GLU A 66 -15.89 -4.93 13.00
CA GLU A 66 -17.24 -4.38 13.00
C GLU A 66 -17.18 -2.98 12.38
N PHE A 67 -17.82 -2.79 11.22
CA PHE A 67 -17.81 -1.51 10.53
C PHE A 67 -18.89 -0.59 11.09
N ASP A 68 -18.49 0.47 11.80
CA ASP A 68 -19.41 1.48 12.29
C ASP A 68 -19.78 2.47 11.18
N LEU A 69 -20.94 2.23 10.57
CA LEU A 69 -21.53 3.08 9.53
C LEU A 69 -22.58 4.06 10.11
N LYS A 70 -22.72 4.15 11.43
CA LYS A 70 -23.69 5.04 12.11
C LYS A 70 -23.05 6.35 12.56
N SER A 71 -21.78 6.30 12.95
CA SER A 71 -21.01 7.50 13.29
C SER A 71 -20.71 8.34 12.06
N ASP A 72 -20.59 9.66 12.22
CA ASP A 72 -20.22 10.56 11.10
C ASP A 72 -18.80 10.28 10.58
N LEU A 73 -17.91 9.79 11.44
CA LEU A 73 -16.56 9.37 11.08
C LEU A 73 -16.20 8.10 11.83
N SER A 74 -15.75 7.08 11.12
CA SER A 74 -15.12 5.89 11.68
C SER A 74 -13.99 5.39 10.80
N ALA A 75 -13.01 4.73 11.40
CA ALA A 75 -11.90 4.13 10.68
C ALA A 75 -11.62 2.73 11.24
N THR A 76 -11.45 1.77 10.34
CA THR A 76 -11.14 0.38 10.64
C THR A 76 -9.82 0.01 9.98
N TRP A 77 -8.81 -0.33 10.79
CA TRP A 77 -7.53 -0.79 10.28
C TRP A 77 -7.62 -2.26 9.84
N LEU A 78 -7.32 -2.52 8.58
CA LEU A 78 -7.37 -3.86 7.97
C LEU A 78 -5.96 -4.49 7.80
N GLY A 79 -4.93 -3.80 8.31
CA GLY A 79 -3.53 -4.20 8.27
C GLY A 79 -2.68 -3.38 7.31
N HIS A 80 -1.39 -3.22 7.64
CA HIS A 80 -0.46 -2.36 6.90
C HIS A 80 -1.02 -0.94 6.68
N ALA A 81 -1.06 -0.45 5.44
CA ALA A 81 -1.66 0.82 5.06
C ALA A 81 -3.14 0.69 4.63
N THR A 82 -3.74 -0.50 4.77
CA THR A 82 -5.15 -0.71 4.44
C THR A 82 -6.05 -0.22 5.58
N VAL A 83 -6.78 0.85 5.30
CA VAL A 83 -7.78 1.42 6.23
C VAL A 83 -9.09 1.57 5.48
N PHE A 84 -10.16 1.01 6.04
CA PHE A 84 -11.51 1.36 5.65
C PHE A 84 -11.94 2.57 6.47
N VAL A 85 -12.51 3.59 5.82
CA VAL A 85 -12.99 4.81 6.46
C VAL A 85 -14.42 5.05 6.05
N HIS A 86 -15.27 5.32 7.02
CA HIS A 86 -16.60 5.87 6.83
C HIS A 86 -16.57 7.35 7.20
N LEU A 87 -17.01 8.22 6.31
CA LEU A 87 -17.11 9.66 6.54
C LEU A 87 -18.40 10.20 5.91
N GLU A 88 -19.32 10.69 6.73
CA GLU A 88 -20.57 11.34 6.32
C GLU A 88 -21.36 10.54 5.26
N GLY A 89 -21.49 9.23 5.46
CA GLY A 89 -22.17 8.34 4.51
C GLY A 89 -21.30 7.86 3.33
N ILE A 90 -20.05 8.31 3.23
CA ILE A 90 -19.10 7.92 2.19
C ILE A 90 -18.06 6.94 2.76
N ASN A 91 -18.04 5.74 2.19
CA ASN A 91 -17.05 4.72 2.49
C ASN A 91 -15.86 4.80 1.52
N PHE A 92 -14.64 4.80 2.04
CA PHE A 92 -13.44 4.72 1.22
C PHE A 92 -12.39 3.77 1.80
N ILE A 93 -11.52 3.26 0.94
CA ILE A 93 -10.43 2.35 1.33
C ILE A 93 -9.08 2.88 0.83
N THR A 94 -8.06 2.81 1.68
CA THR A 94 -6.68 3.18 1.34
C THR A 94 -5.85 1.93 1.05
N ASP A 95 -4.95 1.99 0.07
CA ASP A 95 -3.89 1.00 -0.19
C ASP A 95 -4.28 -0.45 0.15
N PRO A 96 -5.32 -1.03 -0.48
CA PRO A 96 -5.83 -2.32 -0.08
C PRO A 96 -4.88 -3.44 -0.45
N VAL A 97 -4.38 -4.15 0.56
CA VAL A 97 -3.49 -5.30 0.41
C VAL A 97 -4.02 -6.51 1.16
N PHE A 98 -4.52 -7.48 0.41
CA PHE A 98 -5.07 -8.73 0.93
C PHE A 98 -4.19 -9.94 0.57
N ALA A 99 -3.25 -9.78 -0.37
CA ALA A 99 -2.27 -10.78 -0.73
C ALA A 99 -1.42 -11.23 0.47
N GLU A 100 -1.01 -12.51 0.44
CA GLU A 100 -0.11 -13.08 1.44
C GLU A 100 1.32 -12.53 1.32
N ARG A 101 1.70 -12.04 0.13
CA ARG A 101 3.03 -11.47 -0.14
C ARG A 101 2.94 -10.14 -0.88
N ALA A 102 3.73 -9.17 -0.44
CA ALA A 102 3.96 -7.92 -1.17
C ALA A 102 5.06 -8.15 -2.22
N SER A 103 4.70 -8.78 -3.33
CA SER A 103 5.66 -9.24 -4.34
C SER A 103 5.00 -9.46 -5.70
N PRO A 104 5.74 -9.33 -6.82
CA PRO A 104 5.27 -9.80 -8.13
C PRO A 104 5.12 -11.33 -8.21
N SER A 105 5.65 -12.07 -7.22
CA SER A 105 5.63 -13.53 -7.19
C SER A 105 4.93 -14.05 -5.94
N SER A 106 4.12 -15.10 -6.10
CA SER A 106 3.52 -15.83 -4.97
C SER A 106 4.53 -16.64 -4.16
N TYR A 107 5.73 -16.89 -4.70
CA TYR A 107 6.73 -17.78 -4.09
C TYR A 107 7.80 -17.05 -3.28
N PHE A 108 8.14 -15.81 -3.66
CA PHE A 108 9.25 -15.05 -3.08
C PHE A 108 8.83 -13.63 -2.71
N GLY A 109 9.59 -12.97 -1.85
CA GLY A 109 9.31 -11.61 -1.37
C GLY A 109 8.66 -11.58 0.01
N PRO A 110 8.45 -10.38 0.59
CA PRO A 110 7.95 -10.21 1.95
C PRO A 110 6.59 -10.89 2.13
N ARG A 111 6.47 -11.75 3.14
CA ARG A 111 5.21 -12.40 3.53
C ARG A 111 4.59 -11.64 4.69
N ARG A 112 3.28 -11.41 4.66
CA ARG A 112 2.58 -10.84 5.80
C ARG A 112 2.65 -11.78 7.00
N TYR A 113 2.75 -11.21 8.20
CA TYR A 113 2.76 -12.00 9.42
C TYR A 113 1.35 -12.29 9.93
N ARG A 114 0.39 -11.38 9.73
CA ARG A 114 -1.00 -11.52 10.19
C ARG A 114 -1.92 -11.54 9.00
N LYS A 115 -2.84 -12.50 8.91
CA LYS A 115 -3.86 -12.61 7.85
C LYS A 115 -4.71 -11.33 7.74
N PRO A 116 -5.35 -11.06 6.58
CA PRO A 116 -6.40 -10.04 6.51
C PRO A 116 -7.51 -10.33 7.55
N PRO A 117 -8.08 -9.31 8.20
CA PRO A 117 -9.08 -9.51 9.25
C PRO A 117 -10.48 -9.86 8.73
N CYS A 118 -10.72 -9.67 7.43
CA CYS A 118 -11.98 -10.01 6.76
C CYS A 118 -11.75 -10.43 5.30
N LYS A 119 -12.80 -10.94 4.65
CA LYS A 119 -12.83 -11.17 3.21
C LYS A 119 -13.32 -9.92 2.47
N PHE A 120 -13.15 -9.89 1.15
CA PHE A 120 -13.67 -8.81 0.32
C PHE A 120 -15.20 -8.68 0.41
N ASP A 121 -15.92 -9.81 0.48
CA ASP A 121 -17.38 -9.81 0.54
C ASP A 121 -17.92 -9.34 1.92
N ASP A 122 -17.06 -9.23 2.94
CA ASP A 122 -17.42 -8.69 4.25
C ASP A 122 -17.29 -7.16 4.30
N LEU A 123 -16.66 -6.54 3.30
CA LEU A 123 -16.48 -5.09 3.24
C LEU A 123 -17.83 -4.42 2.94
N PRO A 124 -18.17 -3.30 3.62
CA PRO A 124 -19.27 -2.45 3.20
C PRO A 124 -19.05 -1.95 1.78
N LYS A 125 -20.12 -1.49 1.11
CA LYS A 125 -20.01 -0.82 -0.19
C LYS A 125 -18.94 0.27 -0.15
N ILE A 126 -18.00 0.25 -1.07
CA ILE A 126 -16.91 1.23 -1.18
C ILE A 126 -17.24 2.21 -2.29
N HIS A 127 -17.17 3.50 -1.99
CA HIS A 127 -17.39 4.56 -2.99
C HIS A 127 -16.07 5.07 -3.57
N ILE A 128 -15.00 5.06 -2.77
CA ILE A 128 -13.71 5.63 -3.16
C ILE A 128 -12.57 4.67 -2.79
N GLY A 129 -11.65 4.45 -3.72
CA GLY A 129 -10.38 3.81 -3.45
C GLY A 129 -9.24 4.82 -3.58
N VAL A 130 -8.25 4.77 -2.69
CA VAL A 130 -7.09 5.66 -2.72
C VAL A 130 -5.82 4.82 -2.76
N ILE A 131 -4.96 5.08 -3.75
CA ILE A 131 -3.63 4.51 -3.85
C ILE A 131 -2.60 5.61 -3.58
N SER A 132 -1.69 5.39 -2.64
CA SER A 132 -0.61 6.31 -2.32
C SER A 132 0.56 6.21 -3.30
N HIS A 133 0.95 4.99 -3.69
CA HIS A 133 2.02 4.71 -4.65
C HIS A 133 1.94 3.25 -5.16
N ASN A 134 2.81 2.89 -6.11
CA ASN A 134 2.72 1.64 -6.87
C ASN A 134 3.55 0.47 -6.33
N HIS A 135 4.07 0.55 -5.10
CA HIS A 135 4.79 -0.57 -4.50
C HIS A 135 3.84 -1.71 -4.11
N TYR A 136 4.33 -2.95 -4.13
CA TYR A 136 3.52 -4.15 -3.91
C TYR A 136 2.88 -4.25 -2.51
N ASP A 137 3.40 -3.53 -1.52
CA ASP A 137 2.82 -3.42 -0.19
C ASP A 137 1.77 -2.29 -0.07
N HIS A 138 1.50 -1.54 -1.13
CA HIS A 138 0.46 -0.51 -1.20
C HIS A 138 -0.49 -0.66 -2.38
N LEU A 139 -0.06 -1.35 -3.44
CA LEU A 139 -0.88 -1.70 -4.60
C LEU A 139 -0.85 -3.22 -4.80
N ASP A 140 -1.89 -3.87 -4.30
CA ASP A 140 -2.21 -5.27 -4.59
C ASP A 140 -3.20 -5.31 -5.76
N ALA A 141 -2.69 -5.68 -6.94
CA ALA A 141 -3.47 -5.70 -8.17
C ALA A 141 -4.72 -6.60 -8.08
N ALA A 142 -4.63 -7.71 -7.33
CA ALA A 142 -5.76 -8.62 -7.16
C ALA A 142 -6.82 -8.02 -6.23
N ALA A 143 -6.41 -7.33 -5.17
CA ALA A 143 -7.33 -6.61 -4.30
C ALA A 143 -8.03 -5.46 -5.04
N VAL A 144 -7.29 -4.65 -5.80
CA VAL A 144 -7.86 -3.56 -6.61
C VAL A 144 -8.90 -4.08 -7.60
N ALA A 145 -8.58 -5.15 -8.34
CA ALA A 145 -9.51 -5.76 -9.30
C ALA A 145 -10.76 -6.30 -8.60
N ARG A 146 -10.60 -7.06 -7.51
CA ARG A 146 -11.73 -7.67 -6.79
C ARG A 146 -12.63 -6.63 -6.12
N ILE A 147 -12.05 -5.59 -5.52
CA ILE A 147 -12.82 -4.49 -4.91
C ILE A 147 -13.61 -3.74 -5.98
N SER A 148 -13.01 -3.49 -7.15
CA SER A 148 -13.68 -2.79 -8.25
C SER A 148 -14.81 -3.61 -8.85
N GLU A 149 -14.63 -4.94 -8.98
CA GLU A 149 -15.68 -5.86 -9.43
C GLU A 149 -16.90 -5.83 -8.49
N LEU A 150 -16.67 -5.79 -7.17
CA LEU A 150 -17.73 -5.69 -6.17
C LEU A 150 -18.37 -4.29 -6.09
N ASN A 151 -17.68 -3.26 -6.57
CA ASN A 151 -18.09 -1.86 -6.46
C ASN A 151 -17.92 -1.12 -7.81
N PRO A 152 -18.69 -1.48 -8.86
CA PRO A 152 -18.45 -0.96 -10.22
C PRO A 152 -18.61 0.57 -10.34
N GLU A 153 -19.39 1.19 -9.45
CA GLU A 153 -19.63 2.64 -9.42
C GLU A 153 -18.55 3.43 -8.64
N MET A 154 -17.54 2.76 -8.08
CA MET A 154 -16.52 3.42 -7.27
C MET A 154 -15.58 4.29 -8.11
N THR A 155 -14.90 5.23 -7.46
CA THR A 155 -13.81 6.01 -8.06
C THR A 155 -12.49 5.75 -7.35
N TRP A 156 -11.44 5.43 -8.11
CA TRP A 156 -10.06 5.37 -7.65
C TRP A 156 -9.35 6.71 -7.83
N PHE A 157 -8.72 7.20 -6.77
CA PHE A 157 -7.75 8.29 -6.82
C PHE A 157 -6.34 7.72 -6.70
N VAL A 158 -5.49 8.06 -7.67
CA VAL A 158 -4.15 7.49 -7.79
C VAL A 158 -3.12 8.58 -8.14
N PRO A 159 -1.82 8.34 -7.92
CA PRO A 159 -0.78 9.28 -8.30
C PRO A 159 -0.71 9.46 -9.82
N LEU A 160 -0.05 10.54 -10.24
CA LEU A 160 0.26 10.76 -11.66
C LEU A 160 0.95 9.54 -12.29
N GLU A 161 0.64 9.28 -13.56
CA GLU A 161 1.18 8.19 -14.38
C GLU A 161 0.75 6.78 -13.98
N LEU A 162 -0.06 6.62 -12.93
CA LEU A 162 -0.55 5.30 -12.50
C LEU A 162 -1.89 4.91 -13.14
N LYS A 163 -2.62 5.85 -13.75
CA LYS A 163 -3.95 5.57 -14.30
C LYS A 163 -3.92 4.52 -15.41
N SER A 164 -2.97 4.61 -16.33
CA SER A 164 -2.90 3.67 -17.46
C SER A 164 -2.77 2.22 -16.99
N TYR A 165 -2.02 1.98 -15.92
CA TYR A 165 -1.91 0.68 -15.28
C TYR A 165 -3.18 0.30 -14.52
N MET A 166 -3.74 1.22 -13.73
CA MET A 166 -4.98 0.98 -12.98
C MET A 166 -6.18 0.66 -13.87
N ASP A 167 -6.30 1.32 -15.03
CA ASP A 167 -7.34 1.02 -16.03
C ASP A 167 -7.27 -0.44 -16.52
N THR A 168 -6.10 -1.10 -16.46
CA THR A 168 -5.98 -2.54 -16.79
C THR A 168 -6.48 -3.46 -15.68
N LEU A 169 -6.58 -2.96 -14.45
CA LEU A 169 -6.98 -3.73 -13.27
C LEU A 169 -8.47 -3.61 -12.97
N VAL A 170 -9.03 -2.43 -13.20
CA VAL A 170 -10.40 -2.11 -12.79
C VAL A 170 -11.41 -2.36 -13.92
N CYS A 171 -12.52 -3.01 -13.60
CA CYS A 171 -13.62 -3.22 -14.54
C CYS A 171 -14.75 -2.24 -14.20
N GLY A 172 -14.96 -1.23 -15.05
CA GLY A 172 -16.07 -0.26 -14.91
C GLY A 172 -15.84 0.88 -13.92
N ALA A 173 -15.00 0.70 -12.90
CA ALA A 173 -14.68 1.76 -11.94
C ALA A 173 -13.91 2.91 -12.59
N LYS A 174 -14.20 4.14 -12.15
CA LYS A 174 -13.53 5.35 -12.64
C LYS A 174 -12.14 5.49 -12.01
N VAL A 175 -11.13 5.85 -12.79
CA VAL A 175 -9.78 6.17 -12.27
C VAL A 175 -9.45 7.63 -12.52
N VAL A 176 -8.98 8.34 -11.48
CA VAL A 176 -8.62 9.75 -11.50
C VAL A 176 -7.19 9.92 -10.98
N GLU A 177 -6.31 10.51 -11.78
CA GLU A 177 -4.97 10.89 -11.32
C GLU A 177 -5.01 12.20 -10.54
N LYS A 178 -4.18 12.28 -9.51
CA LYS A 178 -3.96 13.48 -8.69
C LYS A 178 -2.48 13.71 -8.46
N ASN A 179 -2.09 14.98 -8.53
CA ASN A 179 -0.86 15.49 -7.92
C ASN A 179 -1.09 15.78 -6.43
N TRP A 180 -0.01 16.01 -5.67
CA TRP A 180 -0.07 16.53 -4.30
C TRP A 180 -0.61 17.96 -4.25
#